data_AF-A0A3P9PR34-F1
#
_entry.id   AF-A0A3P9PR34-F1
#
_cell.length_a   1.000
_cell.length_b   1.000
_cell.length_c   1.000
_cell.angle_alpha   90.00
_cell.angle_beta   90.00
_cell.angle_gamma   90.00
#
_symmetry.space_group_name_H-M   'P 1'
#
loop_
_entity.id
_entity.type
_entity.pdbx_description
1 polymer ?
#
loop_
_entity_poly.entity_id
_entity_poly.type
_entity_poly.pdbx_seq_one_letter_code
_entity_poly.pdbx_strand_id
1 'polypeptide(L)'
;MQTSQVNLTIRGETTPGEVIAVVGSCEALGNWSYQKAVTLHPLGDERHTWAVTISVPKGVVSTYRYFKGFFLESKSAGGPCQVIVNLWETHHQPRTMSPTGINQQQQQKQFGFDGVKCVDSGWLTCQTDIRLRLHYSKRPPVSITKKKFKKSRFR
;
A
#
# COMPACT_ATOMS: atom_id res chain seq x y z
N MET A 1 -20.41 5.67 -19.79
CA MET A 1 -19.00 5.61 -20.24
C MET A 1 -18.66 4.15 -20.52
N GLN A 2 -17.89 3.85 -21.58
CA GLN A 2 -17.50 2.47 -21.88
C GLN A 2 -16.36 2.04 -20.94
N THR A 3 -16.50 0.87 -20.32
CA THR A 3 -15.48 0.29 -19.44
C THR A 3 -14.78 -0.89 -20.11
N SER A 4 -13.58 -1.21 -19.63
CA SER A 4 -12.78 -2.36 -20.02
C SER A 4 -12.42 -3.17 -18.78
N GLN A 5 -12.46 -4.50 -18.87
CA GLN A 5 -12.01 -5.37 -17.79
C GLN A 5 -10.49 -5.54 -17.86
N VAL A 6 -9.84 -5.21 -16.76
CA VAL A 6 -8.39 -5.33 -16.62
C VAL A 6 -8.07 -6.25 -15.46
N ASN A 7 -7.34 -7.32 -15.76
CA ASN A 7 -6.78 -8.19 -14.75
C ASN A 7 -5.41 -7.64 -14.33
N LEU A 8 -5.34 -7.23 -13.06
CA LEU A 8 -4.12 -6.80 -12.40
C LEU A 8 -3.52 -7.99 -11.67
N THR A 9 -2.26 -8.33 -11.98
CA THR A 9 -1.52 -9.40 -11.31
C THR A 9 -0.18 -8.88 -10.80
N ILE A 10 0.13 -9.14 -9.52
CA ILE A 10 1.37 -8.72 -8.87
C ILE A 10 1.93 -9.86 -8.00
N ARG A 11 3.27 -10.00 -7.97
CA ARG A 11 3.95 -10.89 -7.03
C ARG A 11 4.38 -10.15 -5.76
N GLY A 12 4.10 -10.71 -4.59
CA GLY A 12 4.53 -10.17 -3.31
C GLY A 12 4.24 -11.10 -2.13
N GLU A 13 5.13 -11.08 -1.14
CA GLU A 13 4.95 -11.75 0.15
C GLU A 13 4.12 -10.87 1.10
N THR A 14 3.25 -11.47 1.89
CA THR A 14 2.52 -10.78 2.97
C THR A 14 2.76 -11.47 4.30
N THR A 15 2.54 -10.72 5.38
CA THR A 15 2.44 -11.26 6.75
C THR A 15 1.02 -11.79 7.03
N PRO A 16 0.81 -12.63 8.06
CA PRO A 16 -0.53 -13.13 8.38
C PRO A 16 -1.55 -12.00 8.58
N GLY A 17 -2.67 -12.06 7.86
CA GLY A 17 -3.72 -11.03 7.87
C GLY A 17 -3.45 -9.80 6.99
N GLU A 18 -2.25 -9.65 6.43
CA GLU A 18 -1.91 -8.58 5.50
C GLU A 18 -2.31 -8.97 4.07
N VAL A 19 -2.84 -8.00 3.33
CA VAL A 19 -3.25 -8.15 1.93
C VAL A 19 -2.52 -7.14 1.04
N ILE A 20 -2.38 -7.48 -0.25
CA ILE A 20 -2.00 -6.50 -1.27
C ILE A 20 -3.26 -5.82 -1.79
N ALA A 21 -3.23 -4.50 -1.90
CA ALA A 21 -4.33 -3.69 -2.43
C ALA A 21 -3.81 -2.70 -3.47
N VAL A 22 -4.72 -2.20 -4.30
CA VAL A 22 -4.44 -1.21 -5.34
C VAL A 22 -5.36 0.00 -5.21
N VAL A 23 -4.80 1.19 -5.40
CA VAL A 23 -5.55 2.45 -5.45
C VAL A 23 -5.03 3.30 -6.60
N GLY A 24 -5.85 4.21 -7.12
CA GLY A 24 -5.49 4.96 -8.32
C GLY A 24 -6.47 6.06 -8.69
N SER A 25 -6.29 6.62 -9.89
CA SER A 25 -6.87 7.89 -10.30
C SER A 25 -8.34 7.86 -10.72
N CYS A 26 -8.96 6.68 -10.83
CA CYS A 26 -10.34 6.55 -11.26
C CYS A 26 -11.23 5.96 -10.16
N GLU A 27 -12.55 6.05 -10.36
CA GLU A 27 -13.54 5.59 -9.38
C GLU A 27 -13.39 4.11 -9.04
N ALA A 28 -13.19 3.26 -10.04
CA ALA A 28 -12.95 1.83 -9.86
C ALA A 28 -11.66 1.51 -9.07
N LEU A 29 -10.78 2.51 -8.92
CA LEU A 29 -9.54 2.44 -8.16
C LEU A 29 -9.58 3.33 -6.90
N GLY A 30 -10.75 3.82 -6.50
CA GLY A 30 -10.93 4.55 -5.25
C GLY A 30 -10.47 6.02 -5.26
N ASN A 31 -10.14 6.61 -6.42
CA ASN A 31 -9.72 8.02 -6.55
C ASN A 31 -8.62 8.43 -5.54
N TRP A 32 -7.55 7.65 -5.45
CA TRP A 32 -6.43 7.83 -4.51
C TRP A 32 -6.80 7.75 -3.02
N SER A 33 -8.04 7.36 -2.69
CA SER A 33 -8.45 7.08 -1.31
C SER A 33 -8.12 5.64 -0.96
N TYR A 34 -7.10 5.44 -0.12
CA TYR A 34 -6.71 4.10 0.36
C TYR A 34 -7.83 3.39 1.13
N GLN A 35 -8.77 4.12 1.73
CA GLN A 35 -9.99 3.57 2.36
C GLN A 35 -10.94 2.94 1.34
N LYS A 36 -10.84 3.33 0.07
CA LYS A 36 -11.59 2.81 -1.07
C LYS A 36 -10.72 1.95 -2.00
N ALA A 37 -9.56 1.52 -1.51
CA ALA A 37 -8.66 0.68 -2.29
C ALA A 37 -9.31 -0.68 -2.59
N VAL A 38 -8.93 -1.25 -3.73
CA VAL A 38 -9.38 -2.56 -4.15
C VAL A 38 -8.41 -3.60 -3.63
N THR A 39 -8.90 -4.58 -2.88
CA THR A 39 -8.10 -5.70 -2.39
C THR A 39 -7.82 -6.70 -3.50
N LEU A 40 -6.60 -7.22 -3.56
CA LEU A 40 -6.25 -8.36 -4.41
C LEU A 40 -6.45 -9.66 -3.63
N HIS A 41 -6.64 -10.74 -4.39
CA HIS A 41 -6.78 -12.09 -3.85
C HIS A 41 -5.62 -12.98 -4.28
N PRO A 42 -5.16 -13.92 -3.45
CA PRO A 42 -4.18 -14.92 -3.84
C PRO A 42 -4.65 -15.69 -5.08
N LEU A 43 -3.77 -15.84 -6.07
CA LEU A 43 -4.06 -16.55 -7.32
C LEU A 43 -3.55 -17.99 -7.21
N GLY A 44 -4.47 -18.94 -7.04
CA GLY A 44 -4.15 -20.37 -6.90
C GLY A 44 -3.46 -20.71 -5.58
N ASP A 45 -2.69 -21.81 -5.57
CA ASP A 45 -1.93 -22.27 -4.39
C ASP A 45 -0.59 -21.53 -4.21
N GLU A 46 -0.22 -20.69 -5.17
CA GLU A 46 0.99 -19.85 -5.10
C GLU A 46 0.77 -18.68 -4.12
N ARG A 47 1.30 -18.82 -2.90
CA ARG A 47 1.20 -17.81 -1.82
C ARG A 47 1.81 -16.44 -2.11
N HIS A 48 2.41 -16.26 -3.29
CA HIS A 48 3.14 -15.06 -3.66
C HIS A 48 2.53 -14.31 -4.84
N THR A 49 1.50 -14.86 -5.51
CA THR A 49 0.86 -14.21 -6.66
C THR A 49 -0.52 -13.71 -6.26
N TRP A 50 -0.79 -12.44 -6.51
CA TRP A 50 -2.03 -11.76 -6.15
C TRP A 50 -2.68 -11.19 -7.39
N ALA A 51 -3.99 -11.31 -7.51
CA ALA A 51 -4.74 -10.82 -8.66
C ALA A 51 -6.08 -10.18 -8.29
N VAL A 52 -6.52 -9.25 -9.13
CA VAL A 52 -7.89 -8.71 -9.12
C VAL A 52 -8.30 -8.31 -10.53
N THR A 53 -9.58 -8.47 -10.85
CA THR A 53 -10.16 -7.95 -12.10
C THR A 53 -11.00 -6.71 -11.79
N ILE A 54 -10.69 -5.60 -12.45
CA ILE A 54 -11.40 -4.32 -12.26
C ILE A 54 -11.94 -3.79 -13.59
N SER A 55 -13.05 -3.05 -13.50
CA SER A 55 -13.68 -2.39 -14.65
C SER A 55 -13.29 -0.91 -14.68
N VAL A 56 -12.40 -0.54 -15.59
CA VAL A 56 -11.82 0.81 -15.70
C VAL A 56 -12.31 1.54 -16.95
N PRO A 57 -12.29 2.89 -16.99
CA PRO A 57 -12.67 3.63 -18.20
C PRO A 57 -11.80 3.27 -19.40
N LYS A 58 -12.44 2.89 -20.51
CA LYS A 58 -11.75 2.54 -21.76
C LYS A 58 -11.22 3.79 -22.45
N GLY A 59 -10.01 3.72 -23.01
CA GLY A 59 -9.39 4.82 -23.77
C GLY A 59 -8.87 5.97 -22.91
N VAL A 60 -8.92 5.85 -21.58
CA VAL A 60 -8.41 6.85 -20.63
C VAL A 60 -7.19 6.30 -19.92
N VAL A 61 -6.15 7.11 -19.82
CA VAL A 61 -4.96 6.79 -19.04
C VAL A 61 -5.31 6.85 -17.56
N SER A 62 -5.25 5.71 -16.88
CA SER A 62 -5.41 5.62 -15.42
C SER A 62 -4.04 5.37 -14.78
N THR A 63 -3.79 6.05 -13.66
CA THR A 63 -2.60 5.84 -12.84
C THR A 63 -2.96 5.14 -11.54
N TYR A 64 -2.08 4.29 -11.03
CA TYR A 64 -2.35 3.46 -9.85
C TYR A 64 -1.08 3.10 -9.08
N ARG A 65 -1.25 2.70 -7.82
CA ARG A 65 -0.20 2.17 -6.96
C ARG A 65 -0.68 1.00 -6.12
N TYR A 66 0.21 0.04 -5.89
CA TYR A 66 -0.01 -1.01 -4.91
C TYR A 66 0.47 -0.61 -3.51
N PHE A 67 -0.19 -1.17 -2.49
CA PHE A 67 0.30 -1.18 -1.12
C PHE A 67 -0.04 -2.51 -0.44
N LYS A 68 0.63 -2.77 0.68
CA LYS A 68 0.28 -3.85 1.62
C LYS A 68 -0.33 -3.24 2.87
N GLY A 69 -1.36 -3.87 3.40
CA GLY A 69 -2.06 -3.36 4.57
C GLY A 69 -3.08 -4.34 5.14
N PHE A 70 -3.83 -3.84 6.12
CA PHE A 70 -4.87 -4.58 6.83
C PHE A 70 -6.22 -3.90 6.61
N PHE A 71 -7.23 -4.69 6.31
CA PHE A 71 -8.61 -4.24 6.15
C PHE A 71 -9.40 -4.77 7.35
N LEU A 72 -9.68 -3.90 8.30
CA LEU A 72 -10.32 -4.25 9.56
C LEU A 72 -11.83 -4.04 9.46
N GLU A 73 -12.59 -5.09 9.73
CA GLU A 73 -14.04 -4.97 9.85
C GLU A 73 -14.43 -4.03 10.98
N SER A 74 -15.51 -3.27 10.79
CA SER A 74 -16.01 -2.40 11.83
C SER A 74 -16.60 -3.23 12.97
N LYS A 75 -16.32 -2.81 14.21
CA LYS A 75 -16.93 -3.41 15.41
C LYS A 75 -18.43 -3.14 15.51
N SER A 76 -18.92 -2.14 14.77
CA SER A 76 -20.34 -1.81 14.70
C SER A 76 -20.93 -2.39 13.41
N ALA A 77 -22.09 -3.04 13.50
CA ALA A 77 -22.81 -3.54 12.33
C ALA A 77 -23.06 -2.38 11.34
N GLY A 78 -22.48 -2.49 10.13
CA GLY A 78 -22.59 -1.48 9.07
C GLY A 78 -21.61 -0.30 9.15
N GLY A 79 -20.66 -0.29 10.08
CA GLY A 79 -19.60 0.73 10.09
C GLY A 79 -18.58 0.54 8.97
N PRO A 80 -17.83 1.60 8.60
CA PRO A 80 -16.83 1.52 7.53
C PRO A 80 -15.68 0.60 7.91
N CYS A 81 -15.18 -0.18 6.94
CA CYS A 81 -13.94 -0.93 7.07
C CYS A 81 -12.77 0.04 7.28
N GLN A 82 -11.93 -0.21 8.28
CA GLN A 82 -10.76 0.62 8.54
C GLN A 82 -9.55 0.03 7.83
N VAL A 83 -8.96 0.80 6.91
CA VAL A 83 -7.74 0.39 6.19
C VAL A 83 -6.49 0.94 6.89
N ILE A 84 -5.59 0.05 7.28
CA ILE A 84 -4.25 0.37 7.79
C ILE A 84 -3.24 0.05 6.70
N VAL A 85 -2.59 1.08 6.16
CA VAL A 85 -1.52 0.89 5.16
C VAL A 85 -0.20 0.63 5.88
N ASN A 86 0.43 -0.51 5.61
CA ASN A 86 1.72 -0.88 6.17
C ASN A 86 2.87 -0.44 5.24
N LEU A 87 2.72 -0.71 3.94
CA LEU A 87 3.81 -0.59 2.99
C LEU A 87 3.34 -0.17 1.61
N TRP A 88 3.82 0.97 1.09
CA TRP A 88 3.56 1.34 -0.30
C TRP A 88 4.62 0.75 -1.22
N GLU A 89 4.25 0.51 -2.48
CA GLU A 89 5.26 0.29 -3.49
C GLU A 89 6.07 1.58 -3.75
N THR A 90 7.37 1.42 -3.99
CA THR A 90 8.37 2.50 -4.04
C THR A 90 8.65 3.05 -5.42
N HIS A 91 7.89 2.64 -6.43
CA HIS A 91 8.03 3.18 -7.77
C HIS A 91 7.92 4.72 -7.70
N HIS A 92 8.91 5.45 -8.21
CA HIS A 92 8.93 6.91 -8.09
C HIS A 92 7.67 7.50 -8.75
N GLN A 93 7.29 6.97 -9.91
CA GLN A 93 6.07 7.32 -10.60
C GLN A 93 4.97 6.26 -10.35
N PRO A 94 3.70 6.68 -10.21
CA PRO A 94 2.58 5.73 -10.26
C PRO A 94 2.64 4.87 -11.51
N ARG A 95 2.18 3.62 -11.41
CA ARG A 95 2.00 2.77 -12.58
C ARG A 95 0.90 3.33 -13.45
N THR A 96 0.99 3.06 -14.76
CA THR A 96 0.05 3.58 -15.74
C THR A 96 -0.58 2.45 -16.53
N MET A 97 -1.86 2.58 -16.84
CA MET A 97 -2.60 1.68 -17.72
C MET A 97 -3.53 2.48 -18.65
N SER A 98 -3.64 2.04 -19.90
CA SER A 98 -4.49 2.65 -20.93
C SER A 98 -5.26 1.55 -21.67
N PRO A 99 -6.40 1.09 -21.10
CA PRO A 99 -7.14 -0.03 -21.65
C PRO A 99 -7.80 0.33 -22.98
N THR A 100 -7.39 -0.33 -24.06
CA THR A 100 -7.92 -0.14 -25.42
C THR A 100 -8.84 -1.28 -25.88
N GLY A 101 -8.66 -2.48 -25.33
CA GLY A 101 -9.47 -3.68 -25.62
C GLY A 101 -10.62 -3.93 -24.62
N ILE A 102 -11.36 -5.03 -24.79
CA ILE A 102 -12.45 -5.43 -23.87
C ILE A 102 -11.91 -6.15 -22.63
N ASN A 103 -10.89 -7.01 -22.84
CA ASN A 103 -10.20 -7.76 -21.79
C ASN A 103 -8.69 -7.58 -21.97
N GLN A 104 -8.02 -7.06 -20.94
CA GLN A 104 -6.57 -6.92 -20.95
C GLN A 104 -5.95 -7.51 -19.70
N GLN A 105 -4.98 -8.39 -19.90
CA GLN A 105 -4.10 -8.85 -18.83
C GLN A 105 -2.94 -7.85 -18.72
N GLN A 106 -2.80 -7.22 -17.57
CA GLN A 106 -1.59 -6.46 -17.27
C GLN A 106 -0.47 -7.45 -16.97
N GLN A 107 0.72 -7.19 -17.53
CA GLN A 107 1.89 -8.03 -17.38
C GLN A 107 2.22 -8.25 -15.89
N GLN A 108 2.53 -9.49 -15.51
CA GLN A 108 2.86 -9.84 -14.12
C GLN A 108 4.12 -9.07 -13.68
N LYS A 109 3.99 -8.23 -12.66
CA LYS A 109 5.09 -7.44 -12.10
C LYS A 109 5.34 -7.81 -10.63
N GLN A 110 6.53 -7.52 -10.11
CA GLN A 110 6.87 -7.75 -8.71
C GLN A 110 6.67 -6.47 -7.89
N PHE A 111 6.13 -6.61 -6.68
CA PHE A 111 5.90 -5.52 -5.75
C PHE A 111 7.23 -4.90 -5.30
N GLY A 112 7.35 -3.56 -5.41
CA GLY A 112 8.55 -2.82 -4.97
C GLY A 112 9.82 -3.11 -5.78
N PHE A 113 9.70 -3.69 -6.97
CA PHE A 113 10.84 -4.00 -7.84
C PHE A 113 10.83 -3.11 -9.09
N ASP A 114 11.88 -2.29 -9.23
CA ASP A 114 12.20 -1.52 -10.44
C ASP A 114 13.71 -1.63 -10.72
N GLY A 115 14.22 -2.87 -10.79
CA GLY A 115 15.65 -3.18 -10.90
C GLY A 115 16.41 -3.26 -9.57
N VAL A 116 15.89 -2.64 -8.49
CA VAL A 116 16.35 -2.78 -7.10
C VAL A 116 15.14 -2.99 -6.20
N LYS A 117 15.21 -3.91 -5.23
CA LYS A 117 14.17 -4.10 -4.20
C LYS A 117 14.25 -2.93 -3.21
N CYS A 118 13.62 -1.82 -3.55
CA CYS A 118 13.48 -0.68 -2.65
C CYS A 118 12.10 -0.76 -2.03
N VAL A 119 12.00 -0.69 -0.70
CA VAL A 119 10.74 -0.79 0.02
C VAL A 119 10.76 0.32 1.07
N ASP A 120 9.83 1.27 0.98
CA ASP A 120 9.73 2.39 1.93
C ASP A 120 8.49 2.17 2.77
N SER A 121 8.58 2.59 4.03
CA SER A 121 7.49 2.55 5.00
C SER A 121 6.47 3.65 4.68
N GLY A 122 5.98 3.67 3.44
CA GLY A 122 4.78 4.39 3.03
C GLY A 122 4.72 5.90 3.21
N TRP A 123 3.64 6.46 2.67
CA TRP A 123 3.14 7.77 3.10
C TRP A 123 2.16 7.50 4.23
N LEU A 124 2.40 8.08 5.40
CA LEU A 124 1.51 7.95 6.55
C LEU A 124 0.15 8.55 6.22
N THR A 125 -0.90 7.78 6.45
CA THR A 125 -2.27 8.23 6.20
C THR A 125 -2.89 8.86 7.45
N CYS A 126 -2.90 8.12 8.57
CA CYS A 126 -3.42 8.54 9.88
C CYS A 126 -2.39 8.40 11.02
N GLN A 127 -1.13 8.14 10.69
CA GLN A 127 -0.06 7.93 11.66
C GLN A 127 0.92 9.11 11.60
N THR A 128 1.61 9.38 12.70
CA THR A 128 2.72 10.34 12.74
C THR A 128 4.01 9.55 12.87
N ASP A 129 4.93 9.65 11.90
CA ASP A 129 6.30 9.18 12.10
C ASP A 129 7.19 10.33 12.57
N ILE A 130 8.20 9.96 13.36
CA ILE A 130 9.33 10.83 13.64
C ILE A 130 10.56 10.03 13.26
N ARG A 131 11.11 10.27 12.06
CA ARG A 131 12.34 9.61 11.60
C ARG A 131 13.56 10.35 12.14
N LEU A 132 14.07 9.91 13.29
CA LEU A 132 15.31 10.44 13.88
C LEU A 132 16.53 9.68 13.33
N ARG A 133 17.34 10.33 12.48
CA ARG A 133 18.63 9.78 12.04
C ARG A 133 19.75 10.39 12.87
N LEU A 134 20.43 9.54 13.64
CA LEU A 134 21.53 9.94 14.53
C LEU A 134 22.83 9.37 13.97
N HIS A 135 23.77 10.25 13.64
CA HIS A 135 25.10 9.85 13.18
C HIS A 135 26.03 9.60 14.37
N TYR A 136 27.21 9.04 14.08
CA TYR A 136 28.23 8.82 15.10
C TYR A 136 28.56 10.11 15.86
N SER A 137 28.61 10.02 17.18
CA SER A 137 28.98 11.11 18.08
C SER A 137 29.75 10.53 19.26
N LYS A 138 30.77 11.27 19.74
CA LYS A 138 31.52 10.91 20.95
C LYS A 138 30.67 10.99 22.24
N ARG A 139 29.47 11.58 22.17
CA ARG A 139 28.49 11.72 23.26
C ARG A 139 27.09 11.29 22.79
N PRO A 140 26.15 10.87 23.66
CA PRO A 140 24.81 10.46 23.24
C PRO A 140 24.14 11.60 22.45
N PRO A 141 23.80 11.39 21.16
CA PRO A 141 23.33 12.47 20.30
C PRO A 141 21.92 12.96 20.68
N VAL A 142 21.17 12.14 21.42
CA VAL A 142 19.88 12.52 22.01
C VAL A 142 19.78 11.93 23.43
N SER A 143 19.32 12.74 24.38
CA SER A 143 18.98 12.30 25.73
C SER A 143 17.60 12.85 26.10
N ILE A 144 16.58 11.99 26.09
CA ILE A 144 15.21 12.36 26.39
C ILE A 144 14.95 12.06 27.87
N THR A 145 15.29 13.01 28.74
CA THR A 145 14.84 13.01 30.14
C THR A 145 14.72 14.45 30.63
N LYS A 146 13.55 14.82 31.19
CA LYS A 146 13.47 16.05 31.98
C LYS A 146 14.38 15.88 33.20
N LYS A 147 15.25 16.85 33.51
CA LYS A 147 16.21 16.76 34.63
C LYS A 147 15.56 16.27 35.93
N LYS A 148 14.32 16.71 36.21
CA LYS A 148 13.54 16.31 37.39
C LYS A 148 13.15 14.83 37.48
N PHE A 149 13.24 14.06 36.39
CA PHE A 149 12.86 12.64 36.36
C PHE A 149 14.05 11.68 36.19
N LYS A 150 15.29 12.17 36.16
CA LYS A 150 16.49 11.31 35.95
C LYS A 150 16.70 10.23 37.03
N LYS A 151 16.15 10.42 38.23
CA LYS A 151 16.24 9.46 39.35
C LYS A 151 14.91 8.75 39.65
N SER A 152 13.89 8.98 38.83
CA SER A 152 12.59 8.32 39.00
C SER A 152 12.75 6.85 38.66
N ARG A 153 12.64 5.96 39.66
CA ARG A 153 12.44 4.54 39.39
C ARG A 153 10.97 4.37 39.00
N PHE A 154 10.72 3.96 37.77
CA PHE A 154 9.38 3.49 37.39
C PHE A 154 9.07 2.26 38.26
N ARG A 155 7.99 2.34 39.03
CA ARG A 155 7.36 1.18 39.67
C ARG A 155 6.29 0.65 38.74
#